data_AF-A0A4P1KH30-F1
#
_entry.id   AF-A0A4P1KH30-F1
#
_cell.length_a   1.000
_cell.length_b   1.000
_cell.length_c   1.000
_cell.angle_alpha   90.00
_cell.angle_beta   90.00
_cell.angle_gamma   90.00
#
_symmetry.space_group_name_H-M   'P 1'
#
loop_
_entity.id
_entity.type
_entity.pdbx_description
1 polymer ?
#
loop_
_entity_poly.entity_id
_entity_poly.type
_entity_poly.pdbx_seq_one_letter_code
_entity_poly.pdbx_strand_id
1 'polypeptide(L)'
;MQRMEQAAGGEDLETLLQAIEESALRLYARHDLPTVSGHYRSRGHDDAWVALGAQLSAAERWAMIHESADGEWRYATLEAIGARSEHAEVRQASAILCACSGLRQRMSSHPSIAQDLADSIRLGAAWQAFETAPAALDAPISSPSPQTLPTASRQSKPA
;
A
#
# COMPACT_ATOMS: atom_id res chain seq x y z
N MET A 1 34.80 17.67 10.02
CA MET A 1 33.50 17.61 10.71
C MET A 1 32.37 17.04 9.85
N GLN A 2 32.34 17.25 8.52
CA GLN A 2 31.28 16.76 7.61
C GLN A 2 30.91 15.26 7.66
N ARG A 3 31.82 14.36 8.01
CA ARG A 3 31.53 12.91 8.03
C ARG A 3 30.62 12.48 9.19
N MET A 4 30.57 13.26 10.28
CA MET A 4 29.73 12.97 11.44
C MET A 4 28.30 13.49 11.26
N GLU A 5 28.13 14.64 10.59
CA GLU A 5 26.80 15.19 10.25
C GLU A 5 26.07 14.32 9.21
N GLN A 6 26.80 13.69 8.29
CA GLN A 6 26.22 12.74 7.33
C GLN A 6 25.76 11.42 7.98
N ALA A 7 26.45 10.96 9.04
CA ALA A 7 26.04 9.77 9.78
C ALA A 7 24.73 10.02 10.54
N ALA A 8 24.64 11.14 11.27
CA ALA A 8 23.44 11.52 12.01
C ALA A 8 22.21 11.69 11.09
N GLY A 9 22.37 12.32 9.92
CA GLY A 9 21.27 12.45 8.96
C GLY A 9 20.81 11.14 8.32
N GLY A 10 21.70 10.14 8.22
CA GLY A 10 21.35 8.80 7.74
C GLY A 10 20.61 7.97 8.79
N GLU A 11 21.01 8.07 10.06
CA GLU A 11 20.36 7.41 11.20
C GLU A 11 18.93 7.96 11.44
N ASP A 12 18.73 9.27 11.28
CA ASP A 12 17.40 9.90 11.34
C ASP A 12 16.49 9.44 10.20
N LEU A 13 17.02 9.33 8.98
CA LEU A 13 16.26 8.86 7.82
C LEU A 13 15.88 7.38 7.94
N GLU A 14 16.79 6.52 8.37
CA GLU A 14 16.49 5.10 8.57
C GLU A 14 15.39 4.91 9.62
N THR A 15 15.45 5.68 10.72
CA THR A 15 14.41 5.67 11.77
C THR A 15 13.04 6.08 11.22
N LEU A 16 12.99 7.11 10.38
CA LEU A 16 11.76 7.54 9.71
C LEU A 16 11.22 6.46 8.76
N LEU A 17 12.08 5.83 7.96
CA LEU A 17 11.68 4.76 7.05
C LEU A 17 11.13 3.55 7.79
N GLN A 18 11.74 3.19 8.92
CA GLN A 18 11.24 2.12 9.77
C GLN A 18 9.83 2.44 10.33
N ALA A 19 9.61 3.65 10.83
CA ALA A 19 8.28 4.04 11.35
C ALA A 19 7.18 4.03 10.27
N ILE A 20 7.52 4.45 9.05
CA ILE A 20 6.62 4.41 7.89
C ILE A 20 6.32 2.95 7.50
N GLU A 21 7.33 2.10 7.43
CA GLU A 21 7.18 0.68 7.12
C GLU A 21 6.32 -0.04 8.16
N GLU A 22 6.58 0.15 9.45
CA GLU A 22 5.76 -0.42 10.53
C GLU A 22 4.28 -0.03 10.40
N SER A 23 4.00 1.20 9.95
CA SER A 23 2.63 1.66 9.70
C SER A 23 1.98 0.94 8.53
N ALA A 24 2.71 0.71 7.43
CA ALA A 24 2.24 -0.07 6.30
C ALA A 24 2.05 -1.56 6.65
N LEU A 25 2.97 -2.15 7.44
CA LEU A 25 2.87 -3.54 7.90
C LEU A 25 1.68 -3.75 8.86
N ARG A 26 1.35 -2.76 9.70
CA ARG A 26 0.10 -2.80 10.49
C ARG A 26 -1.14 -2.84 9.62
N LEU A 27 -1.12 -2.23 8.43
CA LEU A 27 -2.23 -2.33 7.49
C LEU A 27 -2.26 -3.73 6.84
N TYR A 28 -1.11 -4.29 6.46
CA TYR A 28 -1.04 -5.67 5.98
C TYR A 28 -1.59 -6.67 7.01
N ALA A 29 -1.21 -6.54 8.28
CA ALA A 29 -1.71 -7.38 9.36
C ALA A 29 -3.24 -7.31 9.52
N ARG A 30 -3.86 -6.15 9.30
CA ARG A 30 -5.32 -5.98 9.34
C ARG A 30 -6.06 -6.67 8.19
N HIS A 31 -5.35 -6.99 7.11
CA HIS A 31 -5.86 -7.66 5.90
C HIS A 31 -5.34 -9.10 5.77
N ASP A 32 -4.85 -9.69 6.89
CA ASP A 32 -4.30 -11.05 6.93
C ASP A 32 -3.16 -11.31 5.92
N LEU A 33 -2.43 -10.25 5.55
CA LEU A 33 -1.27 -10.32 4.68
C LEU A 33 0.01 -10.58 5.49
N PRO A 34 1.03 -11.21 4.87
CA PRO A 34 2.32 -11.41 5.51
C PRO A 34 2.96 -10.10 5.96
N THR A 35 3.68 -10.13 7.07
CA THR A 35 4.39 -8.96 7.64
C THR A 35 5.89 -9.18 7.80
N VAL A 36 6.38 -10.38 7.44
CA VAL A 36 7.79 -10.75 7.55
C VAL A 36 8.47 -10.54 6.21
N SER A 37 9.67 -9.95 6.20
CA SER A 37 10.43 -9.75 4.96
C SER A 37 10.71 -11.08 4.26
N GLY A 38 10.52 -11.12 2.94
CA GLY A 38 10.81 -12.31 2.15
C GLY A 38 10.02 -12.39 0.85
N HIS A 39 10.10 -13.57 0.25
CA HIS A 39 9.41 -13.92 -0.98
C HIS A 39 8.21 -14.82 -0.69
N TYR A 40 7.15 -14.62 -1.45
CA TYR A 40 5.86 -15.28 -1.24
C TYR A 40 5.27 -15.77 -2.56
N ARG A 41 4.47 -16.84 -2.48
CA ARG A 41 3.61 -17.31 -3.57
C ARG A 41 2.15 -17.47 -3.15
N SER A 42 1.23 -17.30 -4.07
CA SER A 42 -0.20 -17.61 -3.88
C SER A 42 -0.76 -18.25 -5.16
N ARG A 43 -1.76 -19.12 -5.03
CA ARG A 43 -2.43 -19.81 -6.16
C ARG A 43 -3.50 -18.97 -6.84
N GLY A 44 -3.83 -17.78 -6.33
CA GLY A 44 -4.97 -17.04 -6.83
C GLY A 44 -5.22 -15.73 -6.09
N HIS A 45 -6.35 -15.11 -6.37
CA HIS A 45 -6.78 -13.92 -5.63
C HIS A 45 -7.22 -14.26 -4.19
N ASP A 46 -7.85 -15.42 -4.02
CA ASP A 46 -8.48 -15.82 -2.76
C ASP A 46 -7.59 -16.75 -1.91
N ASP A 47 -6.41 -17.11 -2.42
CA ASP A 47 -5.47 -17.98 -1.73
C ASP A 47 -4.47 -17.20 -0.89
N ALA A 48 -4.22 -17.71 0.32
CA ALA A 48 -3.23 -17.15 1.24
C ALA A 48 -1.82 -17.17 0.65
N TRP A 49 -1.04 -16.15 0.98
CA TRP A 49 0.37 -16.09 0.62
C TRP A 49 1.21 -17.04 1.46
N VAL A 50 1.99 -17.90 0.80
CA VAL A 50 2.89 -18.86 1.42
C VAL A 50 4.33 -18.37 1.28
N ALA A 51 5.06 -18.34 2.39
CA ALA A 51 6.47 -17.95 2.42
C ALA A 51 7.35 -18.94 1.66
N LEU A 52 8.26 -18.41 0.84
CA LEU A 52 9.28 -19.15 0.10
C LEU A 52 10.67 -19.02 0.74
N GLY A 53 10.88 -17.94 1.50
CA GLY A 53 12.14 -17.66 2.20
C GLY A 53 12.53 -16.19 2.12
N ALA A 54 13.50 -15.80 2.94
CA ALA A 54 13.99 -14.42 3.02
C ALA A 54 14.77 -13.98 1.78
N GLN A 55 15.41 -14.92 1.08
CA GLN A 55 16.18 -14.70 -0.13
C GLN A 55 15.95 -15.87 -1.08
N LEU A 56 15.81 -15.58 -2.36
CA LEU A 56 15.77 -16.60 -3.41
C LEU A 56 16.97 -16.45 -4.33
N SER A 57 17.64 -17.56 -4.61
CA SER A 57 18.69 -17.62 -5.62
C SER A 57 18.13 -17.22 -7.00
N ALA A 58 19.01 -16.83 -7.92
CA ALA A 58 18.60 -16.53 -9.29
C ALA A 58 17.93 -17.74 -9.96
N ALA A 59 18.41 -18.96 -9.70
CA ALA A 59 17.85 -20.18 -10.26
C ALA A 59 16.43 -20.45 -9.73
N GLU A 60 16.17 -20.26 -8.43
CA GLU A 60 14.84 -20.40 -7.85
C GLU A 60 13.86 -19.36 -8.40
N ARG A 61 14.31 -18.11 -8.56
CA ARG A 61 13.49 -17.06 -9.19
C ARG A 61 13.14 -17.40 -10.64
N TRP A 62 14.10 -17.95 -11.39
CA TRP A 62 13.86 -18.38 -12.78
C TRP A 62 12.86 -19.53 -12.87
N ALA A 63 12.94 -20.51 -11.98
CA ALA A 63 11.98 -21.62 -11.92
C ALA A 63 10.55 -21.10 -11.66
N MET A 64 10.40 -20.17 -10.73
CA MET A 64 9.09 -19.59 -10.39
C MET A 64 8.45 -18.80 -11.55
N ILE A 65 9.24 -18.08 -12.36
CA ILE A 65 8.73 -17.40 -13.55
C ILE A 65 8.10 -18.43 -14.52
N HIS A 66 8.74 -19.59 -14.67
CA HIS A 66 8.22 -20.68 -15.50
C HIS A 66 6.91 -21.25 -14.93
N GLU A 67 6.85 -21.51 -13.62
CA GLU A 67 5.64 -22.03 -12.95
C GLU A 67 4.45 -21.05 -12.98
N SER A 68 4.70 -19.74 -12.93
CA SER A 68 3.63 -18.72 -13.07
C SER A 68 3.09 -18.57 -14.48
N ALA A 69 3.82 -19.03 -15.50
CA ALA A 69 3.40 -18.86 -16.90
C ALA A 69 2.12 -19.66 -17.22
N ASP A 70 1.87 -20.74 -16.49
CA ASP A 70 0.64 -21.53 -16.56
C ASP A 70 -0.55 -20.86 -15.87
N GLY A 71 -0.35 -19.68 -15.25
CA GLY A 71 -1.39 -18.86 -14.62
C GLY A 71 -1.86 -19.35 -13.25
N GLU A 72 -1.35 -20.48 -12.77
CA GLU A 72 -1.72 -21.09 -11.49
C GLU A 72 -1.08 -20.40 -10.28
N TRP A 73 0.03 -19.67 -10.48
CA TRP A 73 0.81 -19.11 -9.37
C TRP A 73 1.14 -17.63 -9.56
N ARG A 74 1.00 -16.89 -8.46
CA ARG A 74 1.44 -15.50 -8.29
C ARG A 74 2.64 -15.47 -7.36
N TYR A 75 3.67 -14.74 -7.75
CA TYR A 75 4.87 -14.52 -6.94
C TYR A 75 5.05 -13.03 -6.64
N ALA A 76 5.46 -12.72 -5.41
CA ALA A 76 5.75 -11.35 -4.98
C ALA A 76 6.77 -11.34 -3.83
N THR A 77 7.50 -10.24 -3.67
CA THR A 77 8.15 -9.92 -2.40
C THR A 77 7.11 -9.37 -1.42
N LEU A 78 7.44 -9.33 -0.12
CA LEU A 78 6.58 -8.71 0.91
C LEU A 78 5.99 -7.38 0.41
N GLU A 79 6.84 -6.49 -0.08
CA GLU A 79 6.47 -5.12 -0.46
C GLU A 79 5.47 -5.09 -1.63
N ALA A 80 5.51 -6.10 -2.50
CA ALA A 80 4.75 -6.15 -3.74
C ALA A 80 3.44 -6.97 -3.66
N ILE A 81 3.17 -7.64 -2.54
CA ILE A 81 1.97 -8.48 -2.33
C ILE A 81 0.69 -7.68 -2.62
N GLY A 82 0.59 -6.48 -2.04
CA GLY A 82 -0.61 -5.67 -2.10
C GLY A 82 -0.85 -4.92 -3.42
N ALA A 83 0.09 -4.95 -4.37
CA ALA A 83 0.07 -4.10 -5.57
C ALA A 83 -1.19 -4.28 -6.44
N ARG A 84 -1.78 -5.47 -6.42
CA ARG A 84 -3.00 -5.83 -7.17
C ARG A 84 -4.18 -6.21 -6.27
N SER A 85 -4.19 -5.76 -5.01
CA SER A 85 -5.32 -5.98 -4.11
C SER A 85 -6.54 -5.17 -4.56
N GLU A 86 -7.73 -5.69 -4.29
CA GLU A 86 -8.99 -4.95 -4.47
C GLU A 86 -9.12 -3.79 -3.48
N HIS A 87 -8.52 -3.91 -2.29
CA HIS A 87 -8.53 -2.88 -1.26
C HIS A 87 -7.55 -1.74 -1.59
N ALA A 88 -8.07 -0.52 -1.73
CA ALA A 88 -7.27 0.65 -2.09
C ALA A 88 -6.16 0.96 -1.08
N GLU A 89 -6.46 0.80 0.21
CA GLU A 89 -5.50 1.01 1.29
C GLU A 89 -4.35 -0.02 1.23
N VAL A 90 -4.63 -1.28 0.88
CA VAL A 90 -3.59 -2.32 0.72
C VAL A 90 -2.67 -2.01 -0.45
N ARG A 91 -3.21 -1.50 -1.56
CA ARG A 91 -2.40 -1.01 -2.69
C ARG A 91 -1.50 0.16 -2.26
N GLN A 92 -2.02 1.06 -1.42
CA GLN A 92 -1.23 2.17 -0.88
C GLN A 92 -0.11 1.68 0.05
N ALA A 93 -0.38 0.75 0.97
CA ALA A 93 0.68 0.15 1.79
C ALA A 93 1.74 -0.54 0.93
N SER A 94 1.35 -1.27 -0.11
CA SER A 94 2.31 -1.87 -1.06
C SER A 94 3.20 -0.82 -1.71
N ALA A 95 2.63 0.29 -2.18
CA ALA A 95 3.40 1.39 -2.78
C ALA A 95 4.39 2.01 -1.79
N ILE A 96 3.99 2.19 -0.53
CA ILE A 96 4.85 2.70 0.56
C ILE A 96 6.01 1.74 0.81
N LEU A 97 5.73 0.45 0.99
CA LEU A 97 6.76 -0.57 1.25
C LEU A 97 7.76 -0.65 0.09
N CYS A 98 7.28 -0.61 -1.16
CA CYS A 98 8.14 -0.59 -2.35
C CYS A 98 9.02 0.67 -2.39
N ALA A 99 8.47 1.83 -2.01
CA ALA A 99 9.23 3.08 -1.94
C ALA A 99 10.32 3.04 -0.85
N CYS A 100 10.00 2.54 0.34
CA CYS A 100 10.98 2.34 1.42
C CYS A 100 12.11 1.39 0.99
N SER A 101 11.77 0.24 0.42
CA SER A 101 12.76 -0.71 -0.11
C SER A 101 13.63 -0.08 -1.20
N GLY A 102 13.02 0.65 -2.15
CA GLY A 102 13.75 1.32 -3.21
C GLY A 102 14.70 2.40 -2.70
N LEU A 103 14.29 3.16 -1.68
CA LEU A 103 15.13 4.18 -1.07
C LEU A 103 16.31 3.56 -0.32
N ARG A 104 16.09 2.52 0.51
CA ARG A 104 17.19 1.80 1.18
C ARG A 104 18.18 1.19 0.19
N GLN A 105 17.68 0.63 -0.92
CA GLN A 105 18.54 0.09 -1.97
C GLN A 105 19.43 1.16 -2.61
N ARG A 106 18.89 2.36 -2.84
CA ARG A 106 19.67 3.51 -3.35
C ARG A 106 20.60 4.10 -2.31
N MET A 107 20.21 4.16 -1.04
CA MET A 107 21.14 4.54 0.04
C MET A 107 22.34 3.57 0.13
N SER A 108 22.09 2.28 -0.14
CA SER A 108 23.11 1.24 -0.16
C SER A 108 23.96 1.24 -1.44
N SER A 109 23.50 1.90 -2.52
CA SER A 109 24.12 1.91 -3.84
C SER A 109 24.49 3.34 -4.22
N HIS A 110 25.77 3.73 -4.14
CA HIS A 110 26.32 5.08 -4.45
C HIS A 110 25.33 6.06 -5.14
N PRO A 111 24.93 7.16 -4.48
CA PRO A 111 23.72 7.90 -4.84
C PRO A 111 23.85 8.67 -6.16
N SER A 112 22.76 8.67 -6.95
CA SER A 112 22.50 9.78 -7.88
C SER A 112 21.60 10.80 -7.18
N ILE A 113 22.19 11.90 -6.72
CA ILE A 113 21.56 12.99 -5.95
C ILE A 113 20.23 13.48 -6.52
N ALA A 114 20.05 13.43 -7.84
CA ALA A 114 18.83 13.89 -8.50
C ALA A 114 17.59 13.01 -8.25
N GLN A 115 17.76 11.68 -8.21
CA GLN A 115 16.64 10.75 -8.04
C GLN A 115 16.19 10.70 -6.58
N ASP A 116 17.12 10.75 -5.63
CA ASP A 116 16.79 10.75 -4.21
C ASP A 116 16.06 12.03 -3.79
N LEU A 117 16.43 13.18 -4.37
CA LEU A 117 15.68 14.42 -4.18
C LEU A 117 14.26 14.32 -4.75
N ALA A 118 14.12 13.79 -5.96
CA ALA A 118 12.80 13.64 -6.59
C ALA A 118 11.88 12.68 -5.81
N ASP A 119 12.43 11.62 -5.23
CA ASP A 119 11.67 10.66 -4.44
C ASP A 119 11.36 11.19 -3.04
N SER A 120 12.25 11.97 -2.42
CA SER A 120 11.98 12.66 -1.16
C SER A 120 10.84 13.67 -1.32
N ILE A 121 10.80 14.40 -2.44
CA ILE A 121 9.70 15.32 -2.77
C ILE A 121 8.39 14.54 -2.97
N ARG A 122 8.42 13.44 -3.73
CA ARG A 122 7.23 12.59 -3.95
C ARG A 122 6.71 11.99 -2.64
N LEU A 123 7.60 11.56 -1.76
CA LEU A 123 7.25 10.97 -0.47
C LEU A 123 6.60 12.01 0.46
N GLY A 124 7.19 13.21 0.55
CA GLY A 124 6.61 14.30 1.34
C GLY A 124 5.21 14.71 0.86
N ALA A 125 5.01 14.79 -0.46
CA ALA A 125 3.70 15.09 -1.04
C ALA A 125 2.66 13.99 -0.76
N ALA A 126 3.06 12.72 -0.83
CA ALA A 126 2.18 11.59 -0.54
C ALA A 126 1.79 11.53 0.94
N TRP A 127 2.72 11.82 1.85
CA TRP A 127 2.45 11.86 3.29
C TRP A 127 1.51 13.01 3.67
N GLN A 128 1.73 14.21 3.13
CA GLN A 128 0.85 15.35 3.37
C GLN A 128 -0.58 15.10 2.85
N ALA A 129 -0.72 14.43 1.70
CA ALA A 129 -2.02 14.03 1.17
C ALA A 129 -2.74 13.01 2.07
N PHE A 130 -1.98 12.14 2.74
CA PHE A 130 -2.53 11.19 3.73
C PHE A 130 -2.98 11.89 5.02
N GLU A 131 -2.21 12.85 5.54
CA GLU A 131 -2.61 13.62 6.74
C GLU A 131 -3.77 14.59 6.47
N THR A 132 -3.83 15.14 5.26
CA THR A 132 -4.87 16.11 4.88
C THR A 132 -6.14 15.43 4.38
N ALA A 133 -6.11 14.10 4.14
CA ALA A 133 -7.31 13.35 3.83
C ALA A 133 -8.27 13.46 5.04
N PRO A 134 -9.44 14.12 4.90
CA PRO A 134 -10.40 14.16 5.99
C PRO A 134 -10.78 12.72 6.32
N ALA A 135 -10.96 12.42 7.60
CA ALA A 135 -11.67 11.24 8.07
C ALA A 135 -13.10 11.29 7.51
N ALA A 136 -13.24 10.89 6.25
CA ALA A 136 -14.49 10.90 5.50
C ALA A 136 -15.31 9.66 5.84
N LEU A 137 -15.53 9.40 7.13
CA LEU A 137 -16.49 8.43 7.66
C LEU A 137 -16.95 8.89 9.06
N ASP A 138 -17.42 10.12 9.18
CA ASP A 138 -18.31 10.51 10.29
C ASP A 138 -19.36 11.54 9.85
N ALA A 139 -19.82 11.43 8.59
CA ALA A 139 -21.05 12.06 8.17
C ALA A 139 -22.19 11.05 8.38
N PRO A 140 -23.20 11.34 9.23
CA PRO A 140 -24.33 10.45 9.39
C PRO A 140 -25.03 10.27 8.05
N ILE A 141 -25.26 9.00 7.69
CA ILE A 141 -26.00 8.59 6.52
C ILE A 141 -27.44 9.07 6.68
N SER A 142 -27.72 10.32 6.30
CA SER A 142 -29.10 10.77 6.10
C SER A 142 -29.64 10.07 4.87
N SER A 143 -30.28 8.92 5.11
CA SER A 143 -31.13 8.26 4.13
C SER A 143 -32.24 9.23 3.71
N PRO A 144 -32.45 9.50 2.40
CA PRO A 144 -33.69 10.11 1.99
C PRO A 144 -34.80 9.05 2.11
N SER A 145 -35.67 9.22 3.11
CA SER A 145 -36.92 8.47 3.22
C SER A 145 -37.74 8.56 1.91
N PRO A 146 -38.36 7.47 1.45
CA PRO A 146 -39.25 7.52 0.29
C PRO A 146 -40.50 8.34 0.65
N GLN A 147 -40.67 9.51 0.03
CA GLN A 147 -41.92 10.27 0.12
C GLN A 147 -43.04 9.46 -0.54
N THR A 148 -43.91 8.88 0.29
CA THR A 148 -45.23 8.41 -0.11
C THR A 148 -46.06 9.59 -0.59
N LEU A 149 -46.48 9.55 -1.86
CA LEU A 149 -47.51 10.46 -2.40
C LEU A 149 -48.82 10.29 -1.60
N PRO A 150 -49.41 11.36 -1.06
CA PRO A 150 -50.75 11.29 -0.53
C PRO A 150 -51.78 11.31 -1.67
N THR A 151 -52.58 10.25 -1.72
CA THR A 151 -53.94 10.28 -2.27
C THR A 151 -54.78 11.26 -1.45
N ALA A 152 -55.40 12.23 -2.10
CA ALA A 152 -56.61 12.88 -1.59
C ALA A 152 -57.50 13.30 -2.76
N SER A 153 -58.60 12.58 -2.89
CA SER A 153 -59.72 12.92 -3.75
C SER A 153 -60.49 14.16 -3.25
N ARG A 154 -61.14 14.81 -4.23
CA ARG A 154 -62.56 15.23 -4.23
C ARG A 154 -62.88 16.72 -4.01
N GLN A 155 -63.80 17.16 -4.89
CA GLN A 155 -64.85 18.21 -4.81
C GLN A 155 -64.62 19.36 -5.83
N SER A 156 -65.39 19.57 -6.90
CA SER A 156 -66.85 19.58 -7.22
C SER A 156 -67.51 20.98 -7.16
N LYS A 157 -67.87 21.50 -8.36
CA LYS A 157 -69.03 22.38 -8.72
C LYS A 157 -69.02 23.87 -8.25
N PRO A 158 -69.89 24.79 -8.75
CA PRO A 158 -70.94 24.69 -9.80
C PRO A 158 -71.13 25.92 -10.76
N ALA A 159 -72.10 25.72 -11.67
CA ALA A 159 -72.94 26.66 -12.45
C ALA A 159 -72.37 27.20 -13.77
#